data_AF-A0A7Y2X435-F1
#
_entry.id   AF-A0A7Y2X435-F1
#
_cell.length_a   1.000
_cell.length_b   1.000
_cell.length_c   1.000
_cell.angle_alpha   90.00
_cell.angle_beta   90.00
_cell.angle_gamma   90.00
#
_symmetry.space_group_name_H-M   'P 1'
#
loop_
_entity.id
_entity.type
_entity.pdbx_description
1 polymer ?
#
loop_
_entity_poly.entity_id
_entity_poly.type
_entity_poly.pdbx_seq_one_letter_code
_entity_poly.pdbx_strand_id
1 'polypeptide(L)'
;INLYNAATIKLILEHYPVSSIRDIKQPWGRKWIAVGDQQYSLNQIEHRILRKMGESRIHFAINCASISCPKLLKVPFEAKRLEQQLEEVTRGFINDSLKNKITPDKISLSALFKWYRNDFTSSGSLQEYIGRYSKKAFAAKAKVEFIKYDWGLNEQ
;
A
#
# COMPACT_ATOMS: atom_id res chain seq x y z
N ILE A 1 7.73 8.27 -2.50
CA ILE A 1 6.28 7.99 -2.62
C ILE A 1 5.73 8.55 -3.93
N ASN A 2 5.73 9.87 -4.14
CA ASN A 2 5.19 10.50 -5.36
C ASN A 2 5.73 9.90 -6.67
N LEU A 3 7.04 9.70 -6.77
CA LEU A 3 7.65 9.10 -7.96
C LEU A 3 7.10 7.69 -8.26
N TYR A 4 6.91 6.85 -7.24
CA TYR A 4 6.32 5.52 -7.43
C TYR A 4 4.89 5.63 -7.97
N ASN A 5 4.06 6.46 -7.34
CA ASN A 5 2.65 6.60 -7.73
C ASN A 5 2.51 7.17 -9.14
N ALA A 6 3.26 8.23 -9.47
CA ALA A 6 3.26 8.83 -10.80
C ALA A 6 3.77 7.84 -11.86
N ALA A 7 4.82 7.08 -11.56
CA ALA A 7 5.33 6.06 -12.47
C ALA A 7 4.33 4.91 -12.67
N THR A 8 3.65 4.44 -11.62
CA THR A 8 2.59 3.43 -11.75
C THR A 8 1.45 3.94 -12.64
N ILE A 9 0.98 5.17 -12.43
CA ILE A 9 -0.06 5.77 -13.28
C ILE A 9 0.39 5.82 -14.73
N LYS A 10 1.59 6.35 -14.99
CA LYS A 10 2.14 6.43 -16.35
C LYS A 10 2.25 5.05 -17.00
N LEU A 11 2.70 4.03 -16.25
CA LEU A 11 2.80 2.66 -16.75
C LEU A 11 1.45 2.12 -17.22
N ILE A 12 0.39 2.33 -16.43
CA ILE A 12 -0.96 1.92 -16.80
C ILE A 12 -1.45 2.66 -18.03
N LEU A 13 -1.28 3.99 -18.08
CA LEU A 13 -1.72 4.81 -19.22
C LEU A 13 -1.03 4.41 -20.53
N GLU A 14 0.25 4.05 -20.49
CA GLU A 14 1.02 3.59 -21.67
C GLU A 14 0.56 2.22 -22.19
N HIS A 15 -0.16 1.43 -21.39
CA HIS A 15 -0.64 0.10 -21.75
C HIS A 15 -2.17 0.01 -21.78
N TYR A 16 -2.86 1.14 -21.69
CA TYR A 16 -4.31 1.15 -21.67
C TYR A 16 -4.88 0.79 -23.06
N PRO A 17 -5.94 -0.03 -23.17
CA PRO A 17 -6.65 -0.70 -22.07
C PRO A 17 -5.91 -1.94 -21.55
N VAL A 18 -5.89 -2.11 -20.23
CA VAL A 18 -5.34 -3.29 -19.55
C VAL A 18 -6.25 -3.69 -18.39
N SER A 19 -6.47 -5.00 -18.17
CA SER A 19 -7.36 -5.48 -17.10
C SER A 19 -6.66 -5.58 -15.75
N SER A 20 -5.34 -5.73 -15.73
CA SER A 20 -4.52 -5.73 -14.52
C SER A 20 -3.12 -5.21 -14.82
N ILE A 21 -2.51 -4.51 -13.86
CA ILE A 21 -1.07 -4.21 -13.91
C ILE A 21 -0.22 -5.48 -14.13
N ARG A 22 -0.73 -6.66 -13.71
CA ARG A 22 -0.04 -7.95 -13.88
C ARG A 22 0.05 -8.43 -15.32
N ASP A 23 -0.78 -7.88 -16.21
CA ASP A 23 -0.79 -8.24 -17.63
C ASP A 23 0.33 -7.50 -18.40
N ILE A 24 0.92 -6.47 -17.77
CA ILE A 24 2.06 -5.73 -18.32
C ILE A 24 3.34 -6.56 -18.13
N LYS A 25 4.19 -6.63 -19.16
CA LYS A 25 5.46 -7.38 -19.07
C LYS A 25 6.42 -6.71 -18.07
N GLN A 26 6.79 -7.43 -17.02
CA GLN A 26 7.69 -6.98 -15.95
C GLN A 26 7.29 -5.61 -15.34
N PRO A 27 6.05 -5.45 -14.83
CA PRO A 27 5.50 -4.14 -14.49
C PRO A 27 6.34 -3.45 -13.41
N TRP A 28 6.82 -4.23 -12.45
CA TRP A 28 7.62 -3.71 -11.35
C TRP A 28 9.13 -3.88 -11.52
N GLY A 29 9.57 -4.80 -12.38
CA GLY A 29 10.98 -5.19 -12.52
C GLY A 29 11.76 -4.37 -13.54
N ARG A 30 11.10 -3.92 -14.60
CA ARG A 30 11.72 -3.14 -15.68
C ARG A 30 12.22 -1.80 -15.15
N LYS A 31 13.46 -1.43 -15.49
CA LYS A 31 13.98 -0.08 -15.27
C LYS A 31 13.57 0.82 -16.43
N TRP A 32 12.86 1.90 -16.12
CA TRP A 32 12.37 2.86 -17.11
C TRP A 32 12.08 4.25 -16.52
N ILE A 33 12.06 4.36 -15.18
CA ILE A 33 11.80 5.60 -14.46
C ILE A 33 13.11 6.38 -14.37
N ALA A 34 13.24 7.45 -15.15
CA ALA A 34 14.44 8.28 -15.18
C ALA A 34 14.43 9.33 -14.04
N VAL A 35 15.55 9.45 -13.33
CA VAL A 35 15.83 10.52 -12.34
C VAL A 35 17.28 10.94 -12.53
N GLY A 36 17.49 12.11 -13.15
CA GLY A 36 18.82 12.49 -13.65
C GLY A 36 19.36 11.43 -14.62
N ASP A 37 20.62 11.04 -14.44
CA ASP A 37 21.29 10.02 -15.26
C ASP A 37 20.99 8.57 -14.84
N GLN A 38 20.16 8.38 -13.81
CA GLN A 38 19.84 7.07 -13.26
C GLN A 38 18.46 6.59 -13.70
N GLN A 39 18.34 5.26 -13.88
CA GLN A 39 17.07 4.60 -14.14
C GLN A 39 16.69 3.64 -13.01
N TYR A 40 15.41 3.68 -12.66
CA TYR A 40 14.82 2.87 -11.60
C TYR A 40 13.65 2.05 -12.12
N SER A 41 13.38 0.94 -11.43
CA SER A 41 12.14 0.19 -11.50
C SER A 41 11.25 0.49 -10.29
N LEU A 42 9.95 0.19 -10.37
CA LEU A 42 9.04 0.32 -9.23
C LEU A 42 9.51 -0.52 -8.04
N ASN A 43 10.01 -1.74 -8.29
CA ASN A 43 10.57 -2.60 -7.24
C ASN A 43 11.78 -1.97 -6.55
N GLN A 44 12.64 -1.26 -7.28
CA GLN A 44 13.78 -0.58 -6.67
C GLN A 44 13.30 0.56 -5.77
N ILE A 45 12.35 1.37 -6.23
CA ILE A 45 11.79 2.47 -5.44
C ILE A 45 11.14 1.93 -4.16
N GLU A 46 10.33 0.88 -4.25
CA GLU A 46 9.64 0.28 -3.10
C GLU A 46 10.61 -0.45 -2.15
N HIS A 47 11.32 -1.47 -2.64
CA HIS A 47 12.03 -2.41 -1.78
C HIS A 47 13.44 -1.96 -1.38
N ARG A 48 14.10 -1.15 -2.22
CA ARG A 48 15.49 -0.72 -1.98
C ARG A 48 15.57 0.67 -1.36
N ILE A 49 14.57 1.51 -1.59
CA ILE A 49 14.55 2.89 -1.08
C ILE A 49 13.49 3.03 0.03
N LEU A 50 12.20 2.93 -0.28
CA LEU A 50 11.13 3.27 0.67
C LEU A 50 11.08 2.32 1.87
N ARG A 51 11.09 1.00 1.66
CA ARG A 51 11.05 0.02 2.75
C ARG A 51 12.28 0.09 3.67
N LYS A 52 13.41 0.58 3.17
CA LYS A 52 14.64 0.74 3.96
C LYS A 52 14.60 1.95 4.89
N MET A 53 13.61 2.84 4.75
CA MET A 53 13.39 3.96 5.65
C MET A 53 12.74 3.55 6.97
N GLY A 54 12.29 2.30 7.13
CA GLY A 54 11.65 1.81 8.35
C GLY A 54 10.24 2.36 8.58
N GLU A 55 9.64 2.99 7.56
CA GLU A 55 8.31 3.59 7.64
C GLU A 55 7.24 2.62 7.10
N SER A 56 6.55 1.90 7.97
CA SER A 56 5.50 0.94 7.61
C SER A 56 4.33 1.54 6.82
N ARG A 57 4.01 2.83 7.06
CA ARG A 57 2.86 3.53 6.46
C ARG A 57 3.02 3.74 4.96
N ILE A 58 4.23 3.55 4.41
CA ILE A 58 4.46 3.62 2.96
C ILE A 58 3.60 2.63 2.18
N HIS A 59 3.24 1.48 2.76
CA HIS A 59 2.36 0.46 2.15
C HIS A 59 0.92 0.95 1.91
N PHE A 60 0.52 2.02 2.58
CA PHE A 60 -0.78 2.67 2.37
C PHE A 60 -0.67 3.94 1.53
N ALA A 61 0.56 4.42 1.32
CA ALA A 61 0.87 5.63 0.57
C ALA A 61 1.23 5.36 -0.90
N ILE A 62 1.64 4.13 -1.22
CA ILE A 62 1.93 3.70 -2.58
C ILE A 62 0.77 2.91 -3.18
N ASN A 63 0.48 3.15 -4.46
CA ASN A 63 -0.61 2.51 -5.18
C ASN A 63 -0.10 1.76 -6.41
N CYS A 64 -0.55 0.52 -6.55
CA CYS A 64 -0.18 -0.46 -7.57
C CYS A 64 -1.24 -0.60 -8.68
N ALA A 65 -2.19 0.33 -8.76
CA ALA A 65 -3.34 0.38 -9.64
C ALA A 65 -4.36 -0.77 -9.52
N SER A 66 -4.26 -1.65 -8.52
CA SER A 66 -5.23 -2.73 -8.31
C SER A 66 -6.47 -2.31 -7.51
N ILE A 67 -7.57 -3.03 -7.66
CA ILE A 67 -8.79 -2.86 -6.86
C ILE A 67 -8.47 -2.96 -5.37
N SER A 68 -7.64 -3.91 -4.93
CA SER A 68 -7.30 -4.09 -3.51
C SER A 68 -6.20 -3.15 -3.01
N CYS A 69 -5.65 -2.28 -3.85
CA CYS A 69 -4.62 -1.32 -3.45
C CYS A 69 -5.21 -0.19 -2.56
N PRO A 70 -4.36 0.49 -1.76
CA PRO A 70 -4.77 1.65 -0.97
C PRO A 70 -5.28 2.77 -1.88
N LYS A 71 -6.19 3.62 -1.36
CA LYS A 71 -6.67 4.78 -2.13
C LYS A 71 -5.50 5.73 -2.41
N LEU A 72 -5.37 6.13 -3.67
CA LEU A 72 -4.41 7.14 -4.06
C LEU A 72 -4.90 8.52 -3.59
N LEU A 73 -4.06 9.27 -2.87
CA LEU A 73 -4.37 10.65 -2.53
C LEU A 73 -4.43 11.50 -3.81
N LYS A 74 -5.41 12.42 -3.87
CA LYS A 74 -5.55 13.39 -4.97
C LYS A 74 -4.54 14.54 -4.91
N VAL A 75 -3.65 14.52 -3.92
CA VAL A 75 -2.58 15.51 -3.71
C VAL A 75 -1.25 14.78 -3.54
N PRO A 76 -0.13 15.38 -3.98
CA PRO A 76 1.19 14.80 -3.76
C PRO A 76 1.55 14.81 -2.27
N PHE A 77 2.41 13.88 -1.87
CA PHE A 77 3.04 13.90 -0.55
C PHE A 77 4.08 15.02 -0.48
N GLU A 78 4.00 15.87 0.53
CA GLU A 78 4.88 17.03 0.72
C GLU A 78 5.67 16.87 2.01
N ALA A 79 6.96 17.20 2.01
CA ALA A 79 7.82 17.02 3.18
C ALA A 79 7.25 17.69 4.46
N LYS A 80 6.69 18.90 4.33
CA LYS A 80 6.10 19.66 5.45
C LYS A 80 4.82 19.03 6.03
N ARG A 81 4.15 18.16 5.27
CA ARG A 81 2.85 17.56 5.62
C ARG A 81 2.90 16.03 5.66
N LEU A 82 4.08 15.44 5.46
CA LEU A 82 4.26 14.01 5.23
C LEU A 82 3.67 13.18 6.36
N GLU A 83 3.93 13.54 7.62
CA GLU A 83 3.39 12.85 8.78
C GLU A 83 1.86 12.85 8.81
N GLN A 84 1.24 14.00 8.58
CA GLN A 84 -0.21 14.14 8.52
C GLN A 84 -0.79 13.28 7.39
N GLN A 85 -0.15 13.30 6.22
CA GLN A 85 -0.62 12.55 5.05
C GLN A 85 -0.46 11.04 5.25
N LEU A 86 0.64 10.59 5.86
CA LEU A 86 0.86 9.18 6.21
C LEU A 86 -0.16 8.70 7.26
N GLU A 87 -0.45 9.52 8.27
CA GLU A 87 -1.48 9.24 9.27
C GLU A 87 -2.87 9.10 8.62
N GLU A 88 -3.21 10.02 7.71
CA GLU A 88 -4.47 10.03 6.98
C GLU A 88 -4.67 8.75 6.16
N VAL A 89 -3.71 8.39 5.31
CA VAL A 89 -3.83 7.18 4.47
C VAL A 89 -3.84 5.91 5.29
N THR A 90 -3.11 5.87 6.42
CA THR A 90 -3.06 4.70 7.30
C THR A 90 -4.39 4.48 8.01
N ARG A 91 -4.94 5.53 8.63
CA ARG A 91 -6.28 5.48 9.23
C ARG A 91 -7.35 5.19 8.20
N GLY A 92 -7.26 5.81 7.03
CA GLY A 92 -8.17 5.58 5.91
C GLY A 92 -8.17 4.11 5.49
N PHE A 93 -7.00 3.52 5.27
CA PHE A 93 -6.88 2.14 4.82
C PHE A 93 -7.37 1.14 5.87
N ILE A 94 -6.90 1.24 7.11
CA ILE A 94 -7.24 0.30 8.19
C ILE A 94 -8.75 0.27 8.45
N ASN A 95 -9.42 1.41 8.30
CA ASN A 95 -10.85 1.55 8.54
C ASN A 95 -11.72 1.43 7.27
N ASP A 96 -11.13 1.12 6.11
CA ASP A 96 -11.87 0.88 4.88
C ASP A 96 -12.53 -0.50 4.92
N SER A 97 -13.87 -0.55 5.00
CA SER A 97 -14.64 -1.78 5.10
C SER A 97 -14.56 -2.69 3.88
N LEU A 98 -14.13 -2.16 2.73
CA LEU A 98 -13.87 -2.96 1.53
C LEU A 98 -12.51 -3.65 1.57
N LYS A 99 -11.56 -3.14 2.38
CA LYS A 99 -10.20 -3.68 2.49
C LYS A 99 -9.96 -4.45 3.78
N ASN A 100 -10.68 -4.11 4.84
CA ASN A 100 -10.51 -4.64 6.18
C ASN A 100 -11.87 -4.76 6.90
N LYS A 101 -12.10 -5.88 7.58
CA LYS A 101 -13.28 -6.10 8.43
C LYS A 101 -12.84 -6.40 9.85
N ILE A 102 -13.08 -5.45 10.75
CA ILE A 102 -12.72 -5.53 12.17
C ILE A 102 -13.98 -5.75 13.00
N THR A 103 -13.98 -6.83 13.79
CA THR A 103 -15.00 -7.20 14.77
C THR A 103 -14.33 -7.55 16.10
N PRO A 104 -15.07 -7.62 17.23
CA PRO A 104 -14.48 -7.89 18.54
C PRO A 104 -13.58 -9.13 18.58
N ASP A 105 -13.99 -10.23 17.95
CA ASP A 105 -13.30 -11.53 18.05
C ASP A 105 -12.46 -11.88 16.81
N LYS A 106 -12.67 -11.16 15.70
CA LYS A 106 -12.06 -11.48 14.40
C LYS A 106 -11.70 -10.24 13.60
N ILE A 107 -10.50 -10.26 13.02
CA ILE A 107 -9.95 -9.21 12.16
C ILE A 107 -9.60 -9.84 10.81
N SER A 108 -10.36 -9.49 9.76
CA SER A 108 -10.05 -9.86 8.39
C SER A 108 -9.35 -8.69 7.70
N LEU A 109 -8.08 -8.86 7.35
CA LEU A 109 -7.22 -7.79 6.87
C LEU A 109 -6.86 -7.96 5.40
N SER A 110 -6.51 -6.85 4.73
CA SER A 110 -5.92 -6.91 3.39
C SER A 110 -4.67 -7.80 3.35
N ALA A 111 -4.43 -8.45 2.21
CA ALA A 111 -3.24 -9.26 1.97
C ALA A 111 -1.92 -8.48 2.10
N LEU A 112 -1.94 -7.14 2.04
CA LEU A 112 -0.76 -6.31 2.31
C LEU A 112 -0.14 -6.63 3.68
N PHE A 113 -0.98 -6.82 4.71
CA PHE A 113 -0.53 -7.18 6.06
C PHE A 113 0.08 -8.58 6.14
N LYS A 114 -0.24 -9.46 5.17
CA LYS A 114 0.39 -10.78 5.03
C LYS A 114 1.73 -10.68 4.32
N TRP A 115 1.78 -9.99 3.18
CA TRP A 115 2.98 -9.90 2.34
C TRP A 115 4.10 -9.08 2.99
N TYR A 116 3.74 -7.99 3.67
CA TYR A 116 4.68 -7.07 4.31
C TYR A 116 4.63 -7.15 5.83
N ARG A 117 4.23 -8.30 6.39
CA ARG A 117 4.04 -8.50 7.83
C ARG A 117 5.18 -7.95 8.68
N ASN A 118 6.42 -8.24 8.29
CA ASN A 118 7.62 -7.84 9.03
C ASN A 118 7.78 -6.32 9.13
N ASP A 119 7.27 -5.56 8.16
CA ASP A 119 7.34 -4.10 8.17
C ASP A 119 6.36 -3.51 9.20
N PHE A 120 5.28 -4.22 9.54
CA PHE A 120 4.28 -3.80 10.53
C PHE A 120 4.60 -4.31 11.95
N THR A 121 5.34 -5.41 12.07
CA THR A 121 5.60 -6.09 13.34
C THR A 121 7.01 -5.87 13.89
N SER A 122 7.71 -4.84 13.43
CA SER A 122 9.05 -4.50 13.92
C SER A 122 9.05 -4.02 15.37
N SER A 123 7.93 -3.47 15.85
CA SER A 123 7.78 -2.92 17.22
C SER A 123 6.54 -3.46 17.92
N GLY A 124 6.18 -4.72 17.67
CA GLY A 124 5.03 -5.39 18.29
C GLY A 124 4.30 -6.34 17.37
N SER A 125 3.14 -6.81 17.83
CA SER A 125 2.23 -7.66 17.08
C SER A 125 1.47 -6.88 16.01
N LEU A 126 0.93 -7.62 15.03
CA LEU A 126 0.08 -7.04 14.00
C LEU A 126 -1.21 -6.46 14.61
N GLN A 127 -1.78 -7.12 15.61
CA GLN A 127 -2.95 -6.64 16.34
C GLN A 127 -2.68 -5.30 17.02
N GLU A 128 -1.52 -5.13 17.67
CA GLU A 128 -1.13 -3.85 18.26
C GLU A 128 -0.98 -2.76 17.20
N TYR A 129 -0.41 -3.08 16.04
CA TYR A 129 -0.32 -2.14 14.92
C TYR A 129 -1.71 -1.68 14.46
N ILE A 130 -2.63 -2.61 14.20
CA ILE A 130 -4.00 -2.30 13.78
C ILE A 130 -4.74 -1.50 14.86
N GLY A 131 -4.55 -1.86 16.14
CA GLY A 131 -5.20 -1.23 17.28
C GLY A 131 -4.90 0.27 17.42
N ARG A 132 -3.70 0.72 17.00
CA ARG A 132 -3.32 2.15 17.01
C ARG A 132 -4.19 3.03 16.10
N TYR A 133 -4.69 2.46 15.00
CA TYR A 133 -5.40 3.21 13.95
C TYR A 133 -6.86 2.81 13.78
N SER A 134 -7.26 1.65 14.30
CA SER A 134 -8.64 1.15 14.23
C SER A 134 -9.59 2.03 15.01
N LYS A 135 -10.74 2.35 14.40
CA LYS A 135 -11.88 2.99 15.08
C LYS A 135 -12.70 2.02 15.91
N LYS A 136 -12.50 0.70 15.71
CA LYS A 136 -13.22 -0.37 16.41
C LYS A 136 -12.29 -1.07 17.39
N ALA A 137 -12.76 -1.27 18.61
CA ALA A 137 -12.09 -2.12 19.58
C ALA A 137 -12.23 -3.60 19.18
N PHE A 138 -11.22 -4.39 19.55
CA PHE A 138 -11.20 -5.84 19.38
C PHE A 138 -10.36 -6.48 20.49
N ALA A 139 -10.60 -7.76 20.76
CA ALA A 139 -9.87 -8.50 21.76
C ALA A 139 -8.38 -8.63 21.37
N ALA A 140 -7.48 -8.55 22.35
CA ALA A 140 -6.03 -8.71 22.10
C ALA A 140 -5.69 -10.02 21.36
N LYS A 141 -6.49 -11.08 21.59
CA LYS A 141 -6.35 -12.40 20.95
C LYS A 141 -7.30 -12.61 19.76
N ALA A 142 -7.88 -11.55 19.21
CA ALA A 142 -8.78 -11.66 18.06
C ALA A 142 -8.10 -12.41 16.90
N LYS A 143 -8.84 -13.32 16.26
CA LYS A 143 -8.34 -14.14 15.18
C LYS A 143 -8.06 -13.27 13.95
N VAL A 144 -6.83 -13.33 13.45
CA VAL A 144 -6.43 -12.61 12.23
C VAL A 144 -6.53 -13.53 11.02
N GLU A 145 -7.23 -13.06 9.99
CA GLU A 145 -7.33 -13.72 8.69
C GLU A 145 -7.08 -12.70 7.57
N PHE A 146 -6.77 -13.17 6.37
CA PHE A 146 -6.44 -12.29 5.24
C PHE A 146 -7.44 -12.44 4.09
N ILE A 147 -7.95 -11.32 3.61
CA ILE A 147 -8.87 -11.22 2.49
C ILE A 147 -8.10 -11.46 1.19
N LYS A 148 -8.73 -12.16 0.23
CA LYS A 148 -8.16 -12.40 -1.10
C LYS A 148 -7.92 -11.05 -1.79
N TYR A 149 -6.72 -10.89 -2.35
CA TYR A 149 -6.35 -9.67 -3.04
C TYR A 149 -6.89 -9.68 -4.47
N ASP A 150 -7.61 -8.63 -4.82
CA ASP A 150 -8.12 -8.38 -6.17
C ASP A 150 -7.13 -7.53 -6.97
N TRP A 151 -6.61 -8.15 -8.03
CA TRP A 151 -5.62 -7.57 -8.94
C TRP A 151 -6.24 -6.87 -10.16
N GLY A 152 -7.57 -6.87 -10.30
CA GLY A 152 -8.24 -6.11 -11.36
C GLY A 152 -7.83 -4.64 -11.29
N LEU A 153 -7.76 -3.98 -12.45
CA LEU A 153 -7.41 -2.57 -12.55
C LEU A 153 -8.47 -1.74 -11.82
N ASN A 154 -8.01 -0.79 -11.00
CA ASN A 154 -8.88 0.17 -10.35
C ASN A 154 -9.16 1.34 -11.31
N GLU A 155 -10.29 1.29 -12.01
CA GLU A 155 -10.75 2.33 -12.96
C GLU A 155 -11.62 3.42 -12.30
N GLN A 156 -11.70 3.45 -10.96
CA GLN A 156 -12.52 4.41 -10.19
C GLN A 156 -11.86 5.76 -9.96
#